data_AF-A0A6G6TDB7-F1
#
_entry.id   AF-A0A6G6TDB7-F1
#
_cell.length_a   1.000
_cell.length_b   1.000
_cell.length_c   1.000
_cell.angle_alpha   90.00
_cell.angle_beta   90.00
_cell.angle_gamma   90.00
#
_symmetry.space_group_name_H-M   'P 1'
#
loop_
_entity.id
_entity.type
_entity.pdbx_description
1 polymer ?
#
loop_
_entity_poly.entity_id
_entity_poly.type
_entity_poly.pdbx_seq_one_letter_code
_entity_poly.pdbx_strand_id
1 'polypeptide(L)'
;MNKRLMAVLGISAILALSGCQSNSGADPRLKNNSDMEFFSKSGIGACAGGAAIGALGCLLADVDNKGACMIIAAVAGCGVGIGANAYLDNKRQNYASKESMLNSMIEDVKKENQHLQRASNTARAVINDDKRALAKIEQDMKQQRLNKVAAEKQLKGIDANIAALRSRLADMKKREAEWRDIAAQSRQDGLKTAQLDKQIDGMKKQVTSLQEELDSLYTQRTAIKLS
;
A
#
# COMPACT_ATOMS: atom_id res chain seq x y z
N MET A 1 43.66 -30.12 -34.38
CA MET A 1 44.02 -28.80 -33.80
C MET A 1 43.06 -27.81 -34.41
N ASN A 2 42.11 -27.12 -33.74
CA ASN A 2 42.00 -26.67 -32.35
C ASN A 2 40.54 -26.71 -31.87
N LYS A 3 40.36 -27.18 -30.63
CA LYS A 3 39.21 -26.91 -29.75
C LYS A 3 39.15 -25.42 -29.43
N ARG A 4 37.96 -24.79 -29.29
CA ARG A 4 37.61 -23.86 -28.18
C ARG A 4 36.08 -23.60 -28.07
N LEU A 5 35.53 -24.03 -26.93
CA LEU A 5 34.47 -23.45 -26.06
C LEU A 5 33.22 -22.84 -26.73
N MET A 6 32.02 -23.44 -26.70
CA MET A 6 31.11 -23.62 -25.54
C MET A 6 30.99 -22.40 -24.62
N ALA A 7 29.90 -21.63 -24.79
CA ALA A 7 29.29 -20.80 -23.75
C ALA A 7 27.82 -20.53 -24.10
N VAL A 8 26.95 -21.53 -23.90
CA VAL A 8 25.49 -21.34 -23.82
C VAL A 8 25.21 -20.73 -22.46
N LEU A 9 25.06 -19.40 -22.39
CA LEU A 9 24.59 -18.71 -21.19
C LEU A 9 23.06 -18.76 -21.16
N GLY A 10 22.53 -19.85 -20.62
CA GLY A 10 21.13 -19.96 -20.22
C GLY A 10 20.85 -19.00 -19.06
N ILE A 11 20.10 -17.94 -19.34
CA ILE A 11 19.56 -17.03 -18.32
C ILE A 11 18.41 -17.79 -17.62
N SER A 12 18.76 -18.64 -16.67
CA SER A 12 17.82 -19.20 -15.71
C SER A 12 17.69 -18.17 -14.58
N ALA A 13 16.79 -17.21 -14.77
CA ALA A 13 16.36 -16.32 -13.72
C ALA A 13 15.47 -17.13 -12.76
N ILE A 14 16.11 -17.72 -11.74
CA ILE A 14 15.43 -18.23 -10.56
C ILE A 14 14.78 -17.01 -9.89
N LEU A 15 13.49 -16.80 -10.17
CA LEU A 15 12.62 -15.94 -9.37
C LEU A 15 12.57 -16.56 -7.98
N ALA A 16 13.44 -16.04 -7.10
CA ALA A 16 13.46 -16.37 -5.69
C ALA A 16 12.06 -16.14 -5.12
N LEU A 17 11.46 -17.24 -4.66
CA LEU A 17 10.30 -17.28 -3.78
C LEU A 17 10.45 -16.24 -2.67
N SER A 18 9.58 -15.23 -2.67
CA SER A 18 9.33 -14.36 -1.51
C SER A 18 7.88 -13.87 -1.56
N GLY A 19 7.02 -14.48 -0.74
CA GLY A 19 5.62 -14.10 -0.55
C GLY A 19 4.66 -14.82 -1.51
N CYS A 20 3.63 -15.55 -1.09
CA CYS A 20 2.81 -15.39 0.10
C CYS A 20 2.52 -16.75 0.73
N GLN A 21 2.77 -16.86 2.02
CA GLN A 21 1.99 -17.74 2.88
C GLN A 21 0.53 -17.24 2.79
N SER A 22 -0.27 -17.89 1.94
CA SER A 22 -1.67 -17.54 1.76
C SER A 22 -2.42 -17.75 3.08
N ASN A 23 -2.62 -16.65 3.80
CA ASN A 23 -3.41 -16.55 5.01
C ASN A 23 -4.88 -16.90 4.68
N SER A 24 -5.24 -18.18 4.61
CA SER A 24 -6.53 -18.68 4.12
C SER A 24 -7.73 -18.38 5.04
N GLY A 25 -7.58 -17.50 6.04
CA GLY A 25 -8.61 -17.12 7.00
C GLY A 25 -8.99 -15.63 7.03
N ALA A 26 -8.30 -14.75 6.30
CA ALA A 26 -8.64 -13.33 6.28
C ALA A 26 -9.78 -13.03 5.28
N ASP A 27 -10.61 -12.05 5.60
CA ASP A 27 -11.75 -11.61 4.81
C ASP A 27 -11.33 -11.27 3.37
N PRO A 28 -11.99 -11.83 2.34
CA PRO A 28 -11.65 -11.59 0.94
C PRO A 28 -11.63 -10.11 0.55
N ARG A 29 -12.42 -9.25 1.20
CA ARG A 29 -12.44 -7.79 0.94
C ARG A 29 -11.10 -7.13 1.25
N LEU A 30 -10.28 -7.71 2.13
CA LEU A 30 -8.94 -7.20 2.46
C LEU A 30 -7.88 -7.62 1.43
N LYS A 31 -8.19 -8.60 0.58
CA LYS A 31 -7.27 -9.17 -0.42
C LYS A 31 -7.66 -8.87 -1.86
N ASN A 32 -8.95 -8.92 -2.17
CA ASN A 32 -9.50 -8.81 -3.53
C ASN A 32 -10.04 -7.40 -3.82
N ASN A 33 -9.49 -6.38 -3.16
CA ASN A 33 -9.87 -4.99 -3.34
C ASN A 33 -8.70 -4.24 -3.97
N SER A 34 -8.94 -3.57 -5.10
CA SER A 34 -7.92 -2.86 -5.87
C SER A 34 -7.28 -1.71 -5.11
N ASP A 35 -8.01 -1.04 -4.21
CA ASP A 35 -7.46 -0.01 -3.34
C ASP A 35 -6.58 -0.61 -2.24
N MET A 36 -6.95 -1.79 -1.69
CA MET A 36 -6.07 -2.52 -0.75
C MET A 36 -4.81 -3.04 -1.43
N GLU A 37 -4.96 -3.51 -2.67
CA GLU A 37 -3.85 -3.97 -3.49
C GLU A 37 -2.89 -2.82 -3.80
N PHE A 38 -3.42 -1.63 -4.13
CA PHE A 38 -2.65 -0.40 -4.31
C PHE A 38 -1.72 -0.17 -3.12
N PHE A 39 -2.21 -0.14 -1.88
CA PHE A 39 -1.33 0.06 -0.72
C PHE A 39 -0.34 -1.11 -0.50
N SER A 40 -0.73 -2.35 -0.82
CA SER A 40 0.10 -3.54 -0.58
C SER A 40 1.21 -3.80 -1.60
N LYS A 41 0.95 -3.52 -2.87
CA LYS A 41 1.86 -3.81 -3.97
C LYS A 41 2.71 -2.59 -4.31
N SER A 42 2.33 -1.40 -3.87
CA SER A 42 2.98 -0.17 -4.29
C SER A 42 4.35 0.10 -3.66
N GLY A 43 4.86 -0.79 -2.82
CA GLY A 43 6.30 -0.99 -2.67
C GLY A 43 6.79 -1.99 -3.72
N ILE A 44 7.42 -1.51 -4.80
CA ILE A 44 8.04 -2.28 -5.89
C ILE A 44 7.07 -3.01 -6.85
N GLY A 45 5.99 -3.65 -6.39
CA GLY A 45 5.10 -4.49 -7.23
C GLY A 45 4.11 -3.77 -8.16
N ALA A 46 3.45 -2.70 -7.69
CA ALA A 46 2.58 -1.86 -8.53
C ALA A 46 3.42 -1.02 -9.50
N CYS A 47 4.65 -0.71 -9.09
CA CYS A 47 5.63 -0.06 -9.93
C CYS A 47 6.34 -0.97 -10.91
N ALA A 48 6.40 -2.28 -10.64
CA ALA A 48 6.78 -3.27 -11.65
C ALA A 48 5.72 -3.41 -12.76
N GLY A 49 4.43 -3.26 -12.45
CA GLY A 49 3.36 -3.26 -13.45
C GLY A 49 3.38 -2.01 -14.35
N GLY A 50 3.53 -0.83 -13.76
CA GLY A 50 3.74 0.44 -14.48
C GLY A 50 5.08 0.48 -15.21
N ALA A 51 6.15 -0.06 -14.62
CA ALA A 51 7.43 -0.24 -15.28
C ALA A 51 7.38 -1.31 -16.37
N ALA A 52 6.50 -2.31 -16.35
CA ALA A 52 6.37 -3.24 -17.46
C ALA A 52 5.75 -2.56 -18.70
N ILE A 53 4.68 -1.79 -18.52
CA ILE A 53 4.03 -1.04 -19.61
C ILE A 53 4.87 0.18 -20.03
N GLY A 54 5.45 0.87 -19.06
CA GLY A 54 6.38 1.99 -19.25
C GLY A 54 7.70 1.55 -19.88
N ALA A 55 8.24 0.38 -19.49
CA ALA A 55 9.38 -0.23 -20.16
C ALA A 55 9.04 -0.62 -21.57
N LEU A 56 7.84 -1.15 -21.86
CA LEU A 56 7.43 -1.41 -23.23
C LEU A 56 7.37 -0.11 -24.06
N GLY A 57 6.84 0.99 -23.50
CA GLY A 57 6.87 2.31 -24.14
C GLY A 57 8.29 2.85 -24.37
N CYS A 58 9.18 2.69 -23.40
CA CYS A 58 10.59 3.12 -23.47
C CYS A 58 11.49 2.19 -24.30
N LEU A 59 11.10 0.92 -24.45
CA LEU A 59 11.77 -0.03 -25.33
C LEU A 59 11.48 0.32 -26.79
N LEU A 60 10.22 0.72 -27.07
CA LEU A 60 9.73 1.11 -28.39
C LEU A 60 10.10 2.57 -28.77
N ALA A 61 10.37 3.44 -27.80
CA ALA A 61 10.84 4.79 -28.06
C ALA A 61 12.36 4.83 -28.35
N ASP A 62 12.76 5.63 -29.34
CA ASP A 62 14.16 5.94 -29.67
C ASP A 62 14.68 7.02 -28.70
N VAL A 63 14.97 6.59 -27.47
CA VAL A 63 15.50 7.45 -26.40
C VAL A 63 16.91 7.00 -26.05
N ASP A 64 17.86 7.95 -26.01
CA ASP A 64 19.28 7.69 -25.76
C ASP A 64 19.55 7.02 -24.41
N ASN A 65 18.63 7.15 -23.44
CA ASN A 65 18.74 6.52 -22.12
C ASN A 65 17.44 5.79 -21.74
N LYS A 66 17.32 4.55 -22.23
CA LYS A 66 16.18 3.66 -21.93
C LYS A 66 15.99 3.42 -20.43
N GLY A 67 17.08 3.43 -19.64
CA GLY A 67 17.02 3.29 -18.17
C GLY A 67 16.37 4.50 -17.49
N ALA A 68 16.72 5.72 -17.90
CA ALA A 68 16.06 6.93 -17.44
C ALA A 68 14.58 6.97 -17.85
N CYS A 69 14.27 6.57 -19.09
CA CYS A 69 12.89 6.47 -19.57
C CYS A 69 12.07 5.48 -18.73
N MET A 70 12.60 4.29 -18.43
CA MET A 70 11.93 3.29 -17.59
C MET A 70 11.64 3.82 -16.18
N ILE A 71 12.59 4.54 -15.59
CA ILE A 71 12.39 5.18 -14.28
C ILE A 71 11.31 6.25 -14.40
N ILE A 72 11.36 7.11 -15.42
CA ILE A 72 10.37 8.17 -15.64
C ILE A 72 8.95 7.61 -15.80
N ALA A 73 8.79 6.55 -16.59
CA ALA A 73 7.50 5.90 -16.79
C ALA A 73 7.00 5.17 -15.54
N ALA A 74 7.91 4.59 -14.74
CA ALA A 74 7.57 4.03 -13.44
C ALA A 74 7.10 5.12 -12.47
N VAL A 75 7.79 6.26 -12.38
CA VAL A 75 7.38 7.36 -11.49
C VAL A 75 6.04 7.97 -11.92
N ALA A 76 5.81 8.11 -13.23
CA ALA A 76 4.57 8.66 -13.78
C ALA A 76 3.34 7.78 -13.47
N GLY A 77 3.51 6.47 -13.27
CA GLY A 77 2.41 5.53 -13.02
C GLY A 77 2.12 5.20 -11.56
N CYS A 78 3.07 5.38 -10.63
CA CYS A 78 2.96 4.81 -9.27
C CYS A 78 2.80 5.81 -8.14
N GLY A 79 2.96 7.11 -8.40
CA GLY A 79 3.07 8.10 -7.32
C GLY A 79 4.32 7.87 -6.46
N VAL A 80 4.15 7.94 -5.13
CA VAL A 80 5.24 7.79 -4.15
C VAL A 80 5.51 6.32 -3.82
N GLY A 81 6.75 5.98 -3.45
CA GLY A 81 7.21 4.61 -3.20
C GLY A 81 8.62 4.31 -3.71
N ILE A 82 9.19 5.24 -4.50
CA ILE A 82 10.56 5.21 -5.04
C ILE A 82 11.54 6.10 -4.25
N GLY A 83 11.06 6.74 -3.17
CA GLY A 83 11.77 7.76 -2.42
C GLY A 83 11.51 9.19 -2.91
N ALA A 84 11.62 10.15 -2.00
CA ALA A 84 11.30 11.56 -2.26
C ALA A 84 12.20 12.19 -3.35
N ASN A 85 13.50 11.90 -3.35
CA ASN A 85 14.44 12.45 -4.33
C ASN A 85 14.09 12.01 -5.76
N ALA A 86 13.90 10.71 -5.99
CA ALA A 86 13.58 10.18 -7.32
C ALA A 86 12.22 10.68 -7.83
N TYR A 87 11.24 10.81 -6.92
CA TYR A 87 9.95 11.42 -7.25
C TYR A 87 10.10 12.88 -7.68
N LEU A 88 10.82 13.69 -6.88
CA LEU A 88 11.03 15.10 -7.19
C LEU A 88 11.85 15.30 -8.46
N ASP A 89 12.89 14.50 -8.70
CA ASP A 89 13.67 14.57 -9.94
C ASP A 89 12.82 14.30 -11.17
N ASN A 90 11.95 13.29 -11.12
CA ASN A 90 11.01 13.04 -12.19
C ASN A 90 10.06 14.23 -12.41
N LYS A 91 9.53 14.83 -11.35
CA LYS A 91 8.65 16.00 -11.47
C LYS A 91 9.41 17.20 -12.04
N ARG A 92 10.65 17.44 -11.64
CA ARG A 92 11.49 18.52 -12.20
C ARG A 92 11.76 18.32 -13.70
N GLN A 93 11.92 17.08 -14.15
CA GLN A 93 12.14 16.76 -15.56
C GLN A 93 10.88 16.92 -16.42
N ASN A 94 9.70 16.61 -15.89
CA ASN A 94 8.44 16.61 -16.65
C ASN A 94 7.69 17.94 -16.64
N TYR A 95 8.07 18.89 -15.78
CA TYR A 95 7.35 20.16 -15.62
C TYR A 95 8.28 21.36 -15.79
N ALA A 96 7.92 22.24 -16.73
CA ALA A 96 8.69 23.44 -17.05
C ALA A 96 8.60 24.54 -15.97
N SER A 97 7.60 24.50 -15.08
CA SER A 97 7.40 25.51 -14.04
C SER A 97 7.17 24.89 -12.66
N LYS A 98 7.65 25.55 -11.60
CA LYS A 98 7.44 25.10 -10.21
C LYS A 98 5.96 25.01 -9.84
N GLU A 99 5.13 25.88 -10.41
CA GLU A 99 3.67 25.88 -10.17
C GLU A 99 3.00 24.65 -10.79
N SER A 100 3.27 24.35 -12.06
CA SER A 100 2.72 23.15 -12.71
C SER A 100 3.18 21.87 -12.02
N MET A 101 4.45 21.85 -11.61
CA MET A 101 5.02 20.76 -10.82
C MET A 101 4.29 20.57 -9.49
N LEU A 102 4.11 21.64 -8.71
CA LEU A 102 3.41 21.60 -7.42
C LEU A 102 1.94 21.20 -7.58
N ASN A 103 1.24 21.72 -8.58
CA ASN A 103 -0.15 21.35 -8.87
C ASN A 103 -0.27 19.85 -9.20
N SER A 104 0.71 19.29 -9.92
CA SER A 104 0.75 17.84 -10.16
C SER A 104 0.95 17.05 -8.86
N MET A 105 1.83 17.49 -7.97
CA MET A 105 2.01 16.83 -6.67
C MET A 105 0.73 16.86 -5.83
N ILE A 106 0.02 17.99 -5.83
CA ILE A 106 -1.26 18.13 -5.12
C ILE A 106 -2.29 17.13 -5.66
N GLU A 107 -2.40 17.01 -6.98
CA GLU A 107 -3.32 16.05 -7.61
C GLU A 107 -2.94 14.59 -7.34
N ASP A 108 -1.64 14.28 -7.28
CA ASP A 108 -1.16 12.95 -6.90
C ASP A 108 -1.57 12.58 -5.46
N VAL A 109 -1.31 13.46 -4.47
CA VAL A 109 -1.75 13.23 -3.07
C VAL A 109 -3.26 13.12 -2.98
N LYS A 110 -3.99 13.95 -3.72
CA LYS A 110 -5.46 13.95 -3.72
C LYS A 110 -6.03 12.62 -4.24
N LYS A 111 -5.47 12.07 -5.32
CA LYS A 111 -5.84 10.74 -5.83
C LYS A 111 -5.55 9.66 -4.78
N GLU A 112 -4.38 9.72 -4.15
CA GLU A 112 -4.02 8.76 -3.11
C GLU A 112 -4.91 8.86 -1.87
N ASN A 113 -5.33 10.07 -1.48
CA ASN A 113 -6.33 10.30 -0.44
C ASN A 113 -7.68 9.65 -0.78
N GLN A 114 -8.08 9.65 -2.05
CA GLN A 114 -9.31 8.98 -2.48
C GLN A 114 -9.16 7.44 -2.42
N HIS A 115 -8.01 6.90 -2.83
CA HIS A 115 -7.69 5.47 -2.63
C HIS A 115 -7.71 5.11 -1.15
N LEU A 116 -7.08 5.93 -0.30
CA LEU A 116 -7.05 5.73 1.15
C LEU A 116 -8.44 5.77 1.74
N GLN A 117 -9.31 6.68 1.31
CA GLN A 117 -10.68 6.77 1.79
C GLN A 117 -11.47 5.51 1.48
N ARG A 118 -11.40 5.02 0.24
CA ARG A 118 -12.10 3.78 -0.18
C ARG A 118 -11.55 2.54 0.52
N ALA A 119 -10.23 2.45 0.65
CA ALA A 119 -9.58 1.40 1.41
C ALA A 119 -10.04 1.44 2.88
N SER A 120 -9.98 2.62 3.51
CA SER A 120 -10.42 2.81 4.89
C SER A 120 -11.88 2.39 5.07
N ASN A 121 -12.79 2.77 4.17
CA ASN A 121 -14.19 2.34 4.25
C ASN A 121 -14.36 0.81 4.20
N THR A 122 -13.58 0.13 3.35
CA THR A 122 -13.56 -1.33 3.28
C THR A 122 -13.05 -1.94 4.58
N ALA A 123 -11.95 -1.40 5.13
CA ALA A 123 -11.38 -1.84 6.39
C ALA A 123 -12.36 -1.63 7.56
N ARG A 124 -13.04 -0.48 7.63
CA ARG A 124 -14.08 -0.19 8.63
C ARG A 124 -15.23 -1.17 8.57
N ALA A 125 -15.68 -1.54 7.37
CA ALA A 125 -16.73 -2.55 7.21
C ALA A 125 -16.31 -3.89 7.83
N VAL A 126 -15.10 -4.37 7.52
CA VAL A 126 -14.55 -5.61 8.11
C VAL A 126 -14.41 -5.48 9.63
N ILE A 127 -13.87 -4.36 10.13
CA ILE A 127 -13.73 -4.11 11.57
C ILE A 127 -15.10 -4.15 12.26
N ASN A 128 -16.12 -3.54 11.68
CA ASN A 128 -17.46 -3.52 12.25
C ASN A 128 -18.10 -4.91 12.24
N ASP A 129 -17.86 -5.70 11.20
CA ASP A 129 -18.33 -7.09 11.11
C ASP A 129 -17.67 -7.96 12.20
N ASP A 130 -16.35 -7.81 12.37
CA ASP A 130 -15.58 -8.51 13.41
C ASP A 130 -16.03 -8.10 14.81
N LYS A 131 -16.24 -6.80 15.08
CA LYS A 131 -16.78 -6.32 16.37
C LYS A 131 -18.15 -6.93 16.68
N ARG A 132 -19.04 -7.05 15.69
CA ARG A 132 -20.35 -7.70 15.89
C ARG A 132 -20.20 -9.19 16.17
N ALA A 133 -19.25 -9.87 15.52
CA ALA A 133 -18.95 -11.26 15.81
C ALA A 133 -18.42 -11.46 17.24
N LEU A 134 -17.51 -10.60 17.72
CA LEU A 134 -17.00 -10.61 19.09
C LEU A 134 -18.12 -10.41 20.11
N ALA A 135 -18.98 -9.40 19.90
CA ALA A 135 -20.12 -9.13 20.78
C ALA A 135 -21.07 -10.33 20.88
N LYS A 136 -21.32 -11.03 19.76
CA LYS A 136 -22.11 -12.25 19.74
C LYS A 136 -21.45 -13.39 20.53
N ILE A 137 -20.15 -13.61 20.34
CA ILE A 137 -19.39 -14.62 21.10
C ILE A 137 -19.48 -14.32 22.61
N GLU A 138 -19.29 -13.07 23.01
CA GLU A 138 -19.40 -12.66 24.41
C GLU A 138 -20.80 -12.90 24.98
N GLN A 139 -21.85 -12.60 24.21
CA GLN A 139 -23.23 -12.88 24.60
C GLN A 139 -23.49 -14.39 24.74
N ASP A 140 -23.01 -15.20 23.80
CA ASP A 140 -23.16 -16.66 23.80
C ASP A 140 -22.43 -17.30 25.00
N MET A 141 -21.29 -16.73 25.40
CA MET A 141 -20.58 -17.09 26.64
C MET A 141 -21.42 -16.78 27.89
N LYS A 142 -21.97 -15.56 27.99
CA LYS A 142 -22.81 -15.15 29.13
C LYS A 142 -24.08 -16.01 29.26
N GLN A 143 -24.63 -16.43 28.13
CA GLN A 143 -25.82 -17.28 28.06
C GLN A 143 -25.51 -18.79 28.13
N GLN A 144 -24.25 -19.18 28.35
CA GLN A 144 -23.80 -20.58 28.45
C GLN A 144 -24.18 -21.47 27.25
N ARG A 145 -24.36 -20.86 26.07
CA ARG A 145 -24.75 -21.55 24.82
C ARG A 145 -23.67 -21.52 23.75
N LEU A 146 -22.43 -21.24 24.14
CA LEU A 146 -21.32 -21.10 23.22
C LEU A 146 -20.97 -22.46 22.57
N ASN A 147 -20.96 -22.48 21.24
CA ASN A 147 -20.27 -23.53 20.50
C ASN A 147 -18.78 -23.21 20.42
N LYS A 148 -17.96 -23.86 21.27
CA LYS A 148 -16.51 -23.60 21.38
C LYS A 148 -15.77 -23.72 20.05
N VAL A 149 -16.03 -24.78 19.28
CA VAL A 149 -15.35 -25.03 18.00
C VAL A 149 -15.68 -23.93 16.97
N ALA A 150 -16.95 -23.53 16.89
CA ALA A 150 -17.36 -22.44 16.01
C ALA A 150 -16.74 -21.10 16.42
N ALA A 151 -16.72 -20.81 17.74
CA ALA A 151 -16.13 -19.60 18.28
C ALA A 151 -14.62 -19.52 18.02
N GLU A 152 -13.87 -20.60 18.25
CA GLU A 152 -12.44 -20.68 17.94
C GLU A 152 -12.15 -20.37 16.47
N LYS A 153 -12.97 -20.92 15.56
CA LYS A 153 -12.84 -20.66 14.12
C LYS A 153 -13.08 -19.19 13.79
N GLN A 154 -14.12 -18.58 14.37
CA GLN A 154 -14.41 -17.15 14.18
C GLN A 154 -13.29 -16.26 14.71
N LEU A 155 -12.80 -16.55 15.92
CA LEU A 155 -11.70 -15.82 16.54
C LEU A 155 -10.41 -15.90 15.71
N LYS A 156 -10.07 -17.07 15.15
CA LYS A 156 -8.94 -17.21 14.22
C LYS A 156 -9.11 -16.38 12.94
N GLY A 157 -10.33 -16.28 12.41
CA GLY A 157 -10.63 -15.42 11.27
C GLY A 157 -10.41 -13.93 11.59
N ILE A 158 -10.90 -13.50 12.76
CA ILE A 158 -10.71 -12.13 13.26
C ILE A 158 -9.22 -11.83 13.49
N ASP A 159 -8.45 -12.78 14.02
CA ASP A 159 -7.00 -12.63 14.21
C ASP A 159 -6.28 -12.44 12.85
N ALA A 160 -6.71 -13.19 11.82
CA ALA A 160 -6.19 -13.03 10.47
C ALA A 160 -6.57 -11.68 9.84
N ASN A 161 -7.78 -11.17 10.10
CA ASN A 161 -8.23 -9.84 9.68
C ASN A 161 -7.40 -8.75 10.35
N ILE A 162 -7.20 -8.82 11.66
CA ILE A 162 -6.38 -7.86 12.42
C ILE A 162 -4.95 -7.83 11.87
N ALA A 163 -4.34 -9.00 11.60
CA ALA A 163 -3.00 -9.07 11.03
C ALA A 163 -2.92 -8.41 9.64
N ALA A 164 -3.89 -8.69 8.76
CA ALA A 164 -3.96 -8.10 7.43
C ALA A 164 -4.15 -6.57 7.50
N LEU A 165 -5.09 -6.10 8.33
CA LEU A 165 -5.37 -4.68 8.54
C LEU A 165 -4.16 -3.92 9.12
N ARG A 166 -3.43 -4.53 10.07
CA ARG A 166 -2.19 -3.94 10.63
C ARG A 166 -1.11 -3.76 9.58
N SER A 167 -0.90 -4.77 8.73
CA SER A 167 0.04 -4.66 7.62
C SER A 167 -0.34 -3.55 6.65
N ARG A 168 -1.62 -3.47 6.25
CA ARG A 168 -2.11 -2.41 5.34
C ARG A 168 -1.98 -1.02 5.96
N LEU A 169 -2.29 -0.88 7.24
CA LEU A 169 -2.15 0.37 7.97
C LEU A 169 -0.67 0.82 8.02
N ALA A 170 0.27 -0.12 8.18
CA ALA A 170 1.69 0.19 8.13
C ALA A 170 2.11 0.73 6.75
N ASP A 171 1.62 0.12 5.66
CA ASP A 171 1.86 0.59 4.29
C ASP A 171 1.29 2.01 4.08
N MET A 172 0.08 2.28 4.56
CA MET A 172 -0.55 3.61 4.50
C MET A 172 0.23 4.67 5.29
N LYS A 173 0.74 4.32 6.49
CA LYS A 173 1.60 5.20 7.29
C LYS A 173 2.90 5.52 6.58
N LYS A 174 3.53 4.52 5.95
CA LYS A 174 4.76 4.71 5.18
C LYS A 174 4.54 5.72 4.06
N ARG A 175 3.42 5.62 3.35
CA ARG A 175 3.05 6.55 2.28
C ARG A 175 2.80 7.98 2.76
N GLU A 176 2.13 8.14 3.89
CA GLU A 176 1.99 9.47 4.52
C GLU A 176 3.35 10.07 4.86
N ALA A 177 4.27 9.27 5.41
CA ALA A 177 5.62 9.71 5.71
C ALA A 177 6.43 10.09 4.45
N GLU A 178 6.35 9.29 3.38
CA GLU A 178 6.99 9.60 2.10
C GLU A 178 6.49 10.93 1.51
N TRP A 179 5.19 11.20 1.61
CA TRP A 179 4.62 12.47 1.20
C TRP A 179 5.08 13.65 2.07
N ARG A 180 5.25 13.43 3.39
CA ARG A 180 5.86 14.44 4.28
C ARG A 180 7.28 14.77 3.87
N ASP A 181 8.07 13.77 3.52
CA ASP A 181 9.45 13.96 3.06
C ASP A 181 9.49 14.74 1.74
N ILE A 182 8.61 14.41 0.79
CA ILE A 182 8.46 15.13 -0.47
C ILE A 182 8.07 16.60 -0.22
N ALA A 183 7.11 16.86 0.66
CA ALA A 183 6.72 18.21 1.00
C ALA A 183 7.85 18.98 1.70
N ALA A 184 8.60 18.33 2.58
CA ALA A 184 9.76 18.93 3.25
C ALA A 184 10.86 19.33 2.26
N GLN A 185 11.22 18.44 1.35
CA GLN A 185 12.21 18.72 0.30
C GLN A 185 11.69 19.79 -0.67
N SER A 186 10.41 19.74 -1.05
CA SER A 186 9.80 20.79 -1.90
C SER A 186 9.87 22.17 -1.24
N ARG A 187 9.69 22.27 0.08
CA ARG A 187 9.89 23.53 0.82
C ARG A 187 11.33 24.01 0.77
N GLN A 188 12.31 23.10 0.90
CA GLN A 188 13.74 23.42 0.79
C GLN A 188 14.07 23.97 -0.62
N ASP A 189 13.39 23.49 -1.65
CA ASP A 189 13.50 23.99 -3.04
C ASP A 189 12.75 25.31 -3.29
N GLY A 190 12.14 25.89 -2.25
CA GLY A 190 11.40 27.15 -2.30
C GLY A 190 9.99 27.04 -2.88
N LEU A 191 9.37 25.86 -2.90
CA LEU A 191 7.96 25.72 -3.31
C LEU A 191 7.02 26.12 -2.17
N LYS A 192 5.89 26.74 -2.53
CA LYS A 192 4.82 27.12 -1.59
C LYS A 192 3.88 25.94 -1.32
N THR A 193 4.28 25.03 -0.43
CA THR A 193 3.61 23.72 -0.25
C THR A 193 2.31 23.73 0.57
N ALA A 194 1.76 24.88 0.97
CA ALA A 194 0.63 24.92 1.91
C ALA A 194 -0.59 24.05 1.49
N GLN A 195 -0.92 24.03 0.20
CA GLN A 195 -2.00 23.17 -0.31
C GLN A 195 -1.63 21.69 -0.33
N LEU A 196 -0.37 21.37 -0.63
CA LEU A 196 0.17 20.01 -0.55
C LEU A 196 0.13 19.50 0.90
N ASP A 197 0.64 20.29 1.84
CA ASP A 197 0.63 19.99 3.28
C ASP A 197 -0.81 19.72 3.78
N LYS A 198 -1.80 20.50 3.32
CA LYS A 198 -3.22 20.27 3.65
C LYS A 198 -3.73 18.90 3.18
N GLN A 199 -3.33 18.44 2.00
CA GLN A 199 -3.71 17.10 1.52
C GLN A 199 -3.06 16.00 2.36
N ILE A 200 -1.80 16.17 2.74
CA ILE A 200 -1.07 15.20 3.56
C ILE A 200 -1.65 15.15 4.98
N ASP A 201 -2.06 16.28 5.55
CA ASP A 201 -2.80 16.31 6.82
C ASP A 201 -4.12 15.54 6.74
N GLY A 202 -4.81 15.60 5.58
CA GLY A 202 -5.99 14.78 5.30
C GLY A 202 -5.68 13.29 5.30
N MET A 203 -4.55 12.89 4.72
CA MET A 203 -4.07 11.51 4.72
C MET A 203 -3.80 11.02 6.15
N LYS A 204 -3.04 11.81 6.93
CA LYS A 204 -2.70 11.52 8.32
C LYS A 204 -3.94 11.31 9.19
N LYS A 205 -4.96 12.16 9.04
CA LYS A 205 -6.22 12.04 9.80
C LYS A 205 -6.93 10.72 9.50
N GLN A 206 -7.01 10.32 8.23
CA GLN A 206 -7.63 9.06 7.84
C GLN A 206 -6.87 7.84 8.39
N VAL A 207 -5.54 7.84 8.27
CA VAL A 207 -4.67 6.78 8.82
C VAL A 207 -4.82 6.67 10.34
N THR A 208 -4.83 7.80 11.05
CA THR A 208 -4.97 7.83 12.52
C THR A 208 -6.32 7.29 12.95
N SER A 209 -7.41 7.73 12.31
CA SER A 209 -8.76 7.23 12.61
C SER A 209 -8.88 5.72 12.36
N LEU A 210 -8.33 5.21 11.26
CA LEU A 210 -8.36 3.77 10.99
C LEU A 210 -7.54 2.98 12.01
N GLN A 211 -6.42 3.53 12.49
CA GLN A 211 -5.62 2.94 13.55
C GLN A 211 -6.42 2.78 14.84
N GLU A 212 -7.09 3.84 15.29
CA GLU A 212 -7.90 3.82 16.52
C GLU A 212 -9.01 2.77 16.46
N GLU A 213 -9.67 2.62 15.31
CA GLU A 213 -10.71 1.61 15.12
C GLU A 213 -10.16 0.18 15.18
N LEU A 214 -8.97 -0.04 14.61
CA LEU A 214 -8.27 -1.32 14.62
C LEU A 214 -7.75 -1.68 16.02
N ASP A 215 -7.22 -0.71 16.76
CA ASP A 215 -6.75 -0.90 18.14
C ASP A 215 -7.92 -1.21 19.07
N SER A 216 -9.08 -0.58 18.85
CA SER A 216 -10.34 -0.91 19.51
C SER A 216 -10.78 -2.35 19.24
N LEU A 217 -10.75 -2.81 17.98
CA LEU A 217 -11.06 -4.20 17.63
C LEU A 217 -10.11 -5.19 18.31
N TYR A 218 -8.80 -4.91 18.26
CA TYR A 218 -7.79 -5.77 18.89
C TYR A 218 -8.01 -5.89 20.40
N THR A 219 -8.32 -4.79 21.07
CA THR A 219 -8.62 -4.79 22.51
C THR A 219 -9.80 -5.71 22.82
N GLN A 220 -10.92 -5.56 22.09
CA GLN A 220 -12.10 -6.43 22.26
C GLN A 220 -11.75 -7.91 22.01
N ARG A 221 -10.99 -8.19 20.95
CA ARG A 221 -10.58 -9.56 20.60
C ARG A 221 -9.75 -10.22 21.71
N THR A 222 -8.80 -9.49 22.30
CA THR A 222 -7.92 -10.02 23.37
C THR A 222 -8.63 -10.20 24.71
N ALA A 223 -9.74 -9.52 24.95
CA ALA A 223 -10.56 -9.69 26.15
C ALA A 223 -11.32 -11.03 26.17
N ILE A 224 -11.66 -11.59 25.00
CA ILE A 224 -12.36 -12.88 24.91
C ILE A 224 -11.39 -14.03 25.16
N LYS A 225 -11.60 -14.75 26.26
CA LYS A 225 -10.88 -15.98 26.63
C LYS A 225 -11.84 -17.16 26.62
N LEU A 226 -11.60 -18.12 25.74
CA LEU A 226 -12.32 -19.38 25.72
C LEU A 226 -11.70 -20.30 26.78
N SER A 227 -12.37 -20.47 27.92
CA SER A 227 -12.07 -21.46 28.95
C SER A 227 -12.92 -22.72 28.75
#